data_AF-A0A2T1EK39-F1
#
_entry.id   AF-A0A2T1EK39-F1
#
_cell.length_a   1.000
_cell.length_b   1.000
_cell.length_c   1.000
_cell.angle_alpha   90.00
_cell.angle_beta   90.00
_cell.angle_gamma   90.00
#
_symmetry.space_group_name_H-M   'P 1'
#
loop_
_entity.id
_entity.type
_entity.pdbx_description
1 polymer ?
#
loop_
_entity_poly.entity_id
_entity_poly.type
_entity_poly.pdbx_seq_one_letter_code
_entity_poly.pdbx_strand_id
1 'polypeptide(L)'
;MNEASLFISSDMMNAPEHPLADNLELSMAGDVKGEKRDSAPGNGLRIPGIVKRIIPIDNTTSWEYWWCIPGQLLLPEDVALLQSDYNRVESILTKLVWLWGGRFIGDETSREVNNWSQVLELGRESKINPDVIDIDFFPLTVKTNEAQGNIGVEPAYWHIEFFQLEATDGGYNLQEPKKACGCQIWTGKPFVKQLDTEEAMISYDLGIAQPSAMTSPPWQTLLSSN
;
A
#
# COMPACT_ATOMS: atom_id res chain seq x y z
N MET A 1 26.46 12.96 47.57
CA MET A 1 25.16 13.61 47.79
C MET A 1 25.09 14.77 46.83
N ASN A 2 24.30 14.64 45.76
CA ASN A 2 23.90 15.75 44.89
C ASN A 2 22.50 15.39 44.37
N GLU A 3 21.51 16.12 44.87
CA GLU A 3 20.13 16.10 44.41
C GLU A 3 20.06 16.75 43.03
N ALA A 4 19.62 16.00 42.02
CA ALA A 4 19.20 16.58 40.75
C ALA A 4 17.69 16.86 40.85
N SER A 5 17.35 18.12 41.11
CA SER A 5 15.98 18.61 41.08
C SER A 5 15.43 18.54 39.65
N LEU A 6 14.50 17.62 39.43
CA LEU A 6 13.67 17.54 38.24
C LEU A 6 12.78 18.78 38.15
N PHE A 7 13.03 19.63 37.15
CA PHE A 7 12.12 20.71 36.76
C PHE A 7 10.91 20.11 36.05
N ILE A 8 9.91 19.71 36.83
CA ILE A 8 8.56 19.47 36.32
C ILE A 8 7.78 20.78 36.55
N SER A 9 7.35 21.43 35.47
CA SER A 9 6.54 22.65 35.54
C SER A 9 5.27 22.40 36.37
N SER A 10 4.83 23.36 37.18
CA SER A 10 3.59 23.23 37.98
C SER A 10 2.34 22.98 37.12
N ASP A 11 2.42 23.25 35.81
CA ASP A 11 1.37 22.97 34.85
C ASP A 11 1.19 21.46 34.57
N MET A 12 2.20 20.63 34.84
CA MET A 12 2.09 19.16 34.75
C MET A 12 1.46 18.53 36.00
N MET A 13 1.43 19.23 37.15
CA MET A 13 0.81 18.71 38.37
C MET A 13 -0.71 18.88 38.42
N ASN A 14 -1.30 19.62 37.47
CA ASN A 14 -2.74 19.86 37.38
C ASN A 14 -3.36 19.34 36.07
N ALA A 15 -2.64 18.50 35.31
CA ALA A 15 -3.20 17.87 34.12
C ALA A 15 -4.30 16.86 34.53
N PRO A 16 -5.47 16.85 33.88
CA PRO A 16 -6.48 15.83 34.10
C PRO A 16 -5.88 14.44 33.84
N GLU A 17 -6.19 13.46 34.69
CA GLU A 17 -5.76 12.08 34.47
C GLU A 17 -6.23 11.60 33.10
N HIS A 18 -5.30 11.07 32.32
CA HIS A 18 -5.58 10.61 30.97
C HIS A 18 -6.56 9.41 31.05
N PRO A 19 -7.62 9.34 30.23
CA PRO A 19 -8.63 8.26 30.26
C PRO A 19 -8.09 6.86 29.89
N LEU A 20 -6.78 6.71 29.76
CA LEU A 20 -6.09 5.44 29.53
C LEU A 20 -5.09 5.09 30.64
N ALA A 21 -4.99 5.91 31.70
CA ALA A 21 -4.11 5.65 32.84
C ALA A 21 -4.51 4.35 33.58
N ASP A 22 -5.81 4.05 33.64
CA ASP A 22 -6.34 2.87 34.33
C ASP A 22 -6.16 1.55 33.56
N ASN A 23 -5.71 1.60 32.30
CA ASN A 23 -5.66 0.41 31.43
C ASN A 23 -4.26 -0.20 31.26
N LEU A 24 -3.25 0.32 31.96
CA LEU A 24 -1.87 -0.17 31.84
C LEU A 24 -1.59 -1.47 32.61
N GLU A 25 -2.48 -1.88 33.53
CA GLU A 25 -2.30 -3.08 34.38
C GLU A 25 -3.38 -4.15 34.25
N LEU A 26 -4.04 -4.27 33.09
CA LEU A 26 -4.91 -5.43 32.84
C LEU A 26 -4.06 -6.64 32.46
N SER A 27 -3.76 -7.49 33.46
CA SER A 27 -3.14 -8.80 33.26
C SER A 27 -4.00 -9.67 32.34
N MET A 28 -3.38 -10.35 31.37
CA MET A 28 -4.06 -11.22 30.38
C MET A 28 -4.60 -12.55 30.95
N ALA A 29 -5.03 -12.59 32.21
CA ALA A 29 -5.63 -13.78 32.79
C ALA A 29 -6.76 -13.41 33.75
N GLY A 30 -8.00 -13.63 33.31
CA GLY A 30 -9.18 -13.47 34.15
C GLY A 30 -10.45 -13.97 33.45
N ASP A 31 -10.95 -15.12 33.92
CA ASP A 31 -12.22 -15.73 33.54
C ASP A 31 -13.39 -14.73 33.56
N VAL A 32 -14.02 -14.50 32.42
CA VAL A 32 -15.27 -13.75 32.33
C VAL A 32 -16.44 -14.74 32.43
N LYS A 33 -17.09 -14.77 33.60
CA LYS A 33 -18.41 -15.38 33.78
C LYS A 33 -19.43 -14.69 32.88
N GLY A 34 -20.13 -15.50 32.09
CA GLY A 34 -20.99 -15.03 31.02
C GLY A 34 -22.29 -14.34 31.46
N GLU A 35 -22.65 -13.34 30.68
CA GLU A 35 -24.04 -12.97 30.43
C GLU A 35 -24.38 -13.34 28.97
N LYS A 36 -25.45 -14.12 28.82
CA LYS A 36 -25.95 -14.61 27.53
C LYS A 36 -26.42 -13.44 26.66
N ARG A 37 -25.74 -13.23 25.53
CA ARG A 37 -26.34 -12.63 24.33
C ARG A 37 -26.49 -13.72 23.29
N ASP A 38 -27.71 -13.86 22.78
CA ASP A 38 -28.06 -14.81 21.73
C ASP A 38 -27.40 -14.39 20.39
N SER A 39 -26.40 -15.19 20.02
CA SER A 39 -25.98 -15.63 18.68
C SER A 39 -25.83 -14.62 17.51
N ALA A 40 -24.59 -14.29 17.20
CA ALA A 40 -24.10 -14.23 15.80
C ALA A 40 -23.35 -15.54 15.49
N PRO A 41 -23.53 -16.15 14.31
CA PRO A 41 -22.82 -17.38 13.96
C PRO A 41 -21.34 -17.06 13.71
N GLY A 42 -20.47 -17.58 14.58
CA GLY A 42 -19.04 -17.65 14.33
C GLY A 42 -18.19 -16.57 14.99
N ASN A 43 -18.11 -16.56 16.32
CA ASN A 43 -16.90 -16.09 17.03
C ASN A 43 -15.75 -17.12 16.90
N GLY A 44 -15.55 -17.67 15.69
CA GLY A 44 -14.23 -18.16 15.34
C GLY A 44 -13.34 -16.93 15.20
N LEU A 45 -12.08 -17.03 15.60
CA LEU A 45 -11.07 -16.03 15.23
C LEU A 45 -11.00 -15.98 13.69
N ARG A 46 -11.86 -15.16 13.07
CA ARG A 46 -11.86 -14.91 11.64
C ARG A 46 -10.55 -14.19 11.34
N ILE A 47 -9.80 -14.73 10.38
CA ILE A 47 -8.68 -14.01 9.78
C ILE A 47 -9.32 -12.94 8.90
N PRO A 48 -9.12 -11.64 9.17
CA PRO A 48 -9.68 -10.58 8.34
C PRO A 48 -9.23 -10.76 6.89
N GLY A 49 -10.12 -10.51 5.93
CA GLY A 49 -9.78 -10.52 4.50
C GLY A 49 -8.91 -9.32 4.08
N ILE A 50 -8.39 -8.57 5.06
CA ILE A 50 -7.63 -7.34 4.90
C ILE A 50 -6.33 -7.41 5.70
N VAL A 51 -5.36 -6.65 5.24
CA VAL A 51 -4.07 -6.46 5.90
C VAL A 51 -3.73 -5.00 5.89
N LYS A 52 -2.82 -4.61 6.78
CA LYS A 52 -2.11 -3.34 6.67
C LYS A 52 -0.81 -3.54 5.90
N ARG A 53 -0.60 -2.77 4.83
CA ARG A 53 0.65 -2.73 4.05
C ARG A 53 1.45 -1.48 4.40
N ILE A 54 2.78 -1.59 4.34
CA ILE A 54 3.72 -0.49 4.58
C ILE A 54 4.38 -0.13 3.25
N ILE A 55 4.23 1.12 2.83
CA ILE A 55 4.80 1.64 1.59
C ILE A 55 5.87 2.67 1.93
N PRO A 56 7.13 2.46 1.50
CA PRO A 56 8.18 3.46 1.68
C PRO A 56 7.92 4.69 0.80
N ILE A 57 8.32 5.86 1.33
CA ILE A 57 8.48 7.11 0.58
C ILE A 57 9.95 7.30 0.24
N ASP A 58 10.82 7.04 1.22
CA ASP A 58 12.27 7.06 1.10
C ASP A 58 12.90 5.99 2.02
N ASN A 59 14.20 6.06 2.24
CA ASN A 59 14.96 5.10 3.05
C ASN A 59 14.65 5.14 4.56
N THR A 60 13.92 6.16 5.02
CA THR A 60 13.67 6.48 6.43
C THR A 60 12.21 6.75 6.75
N THR A 61 11.39 7.02 5.73
CA THR A 61 9.97 7.34 5.89
C THR A 61 9.10 6.37 5.10
N SER A 62 7.97 6.00 5.70
CA SER A 62 6.97 5.12 5.13
C SER A 62 5.58 5.55 5.58
N TRP A 63 4.57 5.03 4.89
CA TRP A 63 3.17 5.18 5.26
C TRP A 63 2.46 3.83 5.17
N GLU A 64 1.34 3.74 5.87
CA GLU A 64 0.56 2.52 5.95
C GLU A 64 -0.76 2.70 5.21
N TYR A 65 -1.34 1.62 4.69
CA TYR A 65 -2.72 1.59 4.20
C TYR A 65 -3.34 0.20 4.33
N TRP A 66 -4.67 0.13 4.29
CA TRP A 66 -5.39 -1.15 4.29
C TRP A 66 -5.51 -1.71 2.87
N TRP A 67 -5.25 -3.00 2.73
CA TRP A 67 -5.34 -3.76 1.48
C TRP A 67 -6.13 -5.04 1.67
N CYS A 68 -6.94 -5.44 0.69
CA CYS A 68 -7.66 -6.71 0.69
C CYS A 68 -6.79 -7.87 0.17
N ILE A 69 -6.84 -9.01 0.85
CA ILE A 69 -6.08 -10.21 0.47
C ILE A 69 -6.76 -10.89 -0.72
N PRO A 70 -6.08 -11.07 -1.87
CA PRO A 70 -6.64 -11.80 -3.01
C PRO A 70 -7.13 -13.20 -2.64
N GLY A 71 -8.31 -13.57 -3.13
CA GLY A 71 -8.96 -14.86 -2.85
C GLY A 71 -9.63 -14.98 -1.48
N GLN A 72 -9.63 -13.93 -0.65
CA GLN A 72 -10.37 -13.89 0.61
C GLN A 72 -11.69 -13.14 0.47
N LEU A 73 -12.73 -13.65 1.14
CA LEU A 73 -14.03 -13.01 1.22
C LEU A 73 -13.97 -11.80 2.16
N LEU A 74 -14.28 -10.62 1.63
CA LEU A 74 -14.41 -9.39 2.39
C LEU A 74 -15.83 -9.26 2.95
N LEU A 75 -15.95 -8.94 4.23
CA LEU A 75 -17.25 -8.57 4.80
C LEU A 75 -17.53 -7.08 4.58
N PRO A 76 -18.80 -6.64 4.73
CA PRO A 76 -19.15 -5.22 4.63
C PRO A 76 -18.30 -4.32 5.53
N GLU A 77 -17.94 -4.76 6.72
CA GLU A 77 -17.05 -4.03 7.64
C GLU A 77 -15.62 -3.89 7.12
N ASP A 78 -15.08 -4.91 6.44
CA ASP A 78 -13.75 -4.86 5.82
C ASP A 78 -13.75 -3.82 4.69
N VAL A 79 -14.80 -3.83 3.86
CA VAL A 79 -15.00 -2.88 2.76
C VAL A 79 -15.18 -1.46 3.30
N ALA A 80 -15.95 -1.27 4.36
CA ALA A 80 -16.13 0.03 4.99
C ALA A 80 -14.79 0.60 5.50
N LEU A 81 -13.91 -0.24 6.05
CA LEU A 81 -12.59 0.18 6.49
C LEU A 81 -11.71 0.59 5.29
N LEU A 82 -11.66 -0.22 4.22
CA LEU A 82 -10.92 0.11 2.99
C LEU A 82 -11.40 1.44 2.39
N GLN A 83 -12.71 1.65 2.29
CA GLN A 83 -13.32 2.88 1.78
C GLN A 83 -13.03 4.09 2.66
N SER A 84 -13.03 3.91 3.99
CA SER A 84 -12.73 5.01 4.92
C SER A 84 -11.29 5.51 4.77
N ASP A 85 -10.35 4.61 4.47
CA ASP A 85 -8.93 4.92 4.31
C ASP A 85 -8.59 5.46 2.91
N TYR A 86 -9.40 5.09 1.91
CA TYR A 86 -9.20 5.42 0.49
C TYR A 86 -8.92 6.92 0.25
N ASN A 87 -9.70 7.82 0.87
CA ASN A 87 -9.51 9.26 0.71
C ASN A 87 -8.12 9.75 1.16
N ARG A 88 -7.57 9.15 2.23
CA ARG A 88 -6.23 9.48 2.73
C ARG A 88 -5.18 8.98 1.75
N VAL A 89 -5.33 7.75 1.26
CA VAL A 89 -4.44 7.15 0.26
C VAL A 89 -4.43 7.97 -1.02
N GLU A 90 -5.60 8.33 -1.55
CA GLU A 90 -5.76 9.19 -2.72
C GLU A 90 -5.09 10.55 -2.53
N SER A 91 -5.20 11.16 -1.34
CA SER A 91 -4.52 12.42 -1.03
C SER A 91 -2.99 12.29 -1.11
N ILE A 92 -2.43 11.17 -0.65
CA ILE A 92 -0.99 10.88 -0.77
C ILE A 92 -0.63 10.74 -2.25
N LEU A 93 -1.32 9.87 -3.00
CA LEU A 93 -1.07 9.63 -4.42
C LEU A 93 -1.19 10.91 -5.27
N THR A 94 -2.14 11.77 -4.94
CA THR A 94 -2.28 13.10 -5.55
C THR A 94 -1.02 13.93 -5.40
N LYS A 95 -0.42 13.96 -4.20
CA LYS A 95 0.83 14.68 -3.94
C LYS A 95 2.01 14.03 -4.67
N LEU A 96 2.07 12.70 -4.69
CA LEU A 96 3.14 11.97 -5.38
C LEU A 96 3.10 12.26 -6.90
N VAL A 97 1.93 12.14 -7.54
CA VAL A 97 1.78 12.45 -8.98
C VAL A 97 2.01 13.92 -9.26
N TRP A 98 1.56 14.82 -8.40
CA TRP A 98 1.82 16.25 -8.59
C TRP A 98 3.33 16.57 -8.55
N LEU A 99 4.09 15.90 -7.69
CA LEU A 99 5.52 16.13 -7.53
C LEU A 99 6.37 15.49 -8.63
N TRP A 100 6.05 14.26 -9.02
CA TRP A 100 6.88 13.45 -9.93
C TRP A 100 6.27 13.17 -11.29
N GLY A 101 5.01 13.57 -11.50
CA GLY A 101 4.20 13.07 -12.61
C GLY A 101 3.83 11.60 -12.39
N GLY A 102 3.17 11.03 -13.38
CA GLY A 102 2.90 9.61 -13.41
C GLY A 102 2.76 9.10 -14.84
N ARG A 103 2.74 7.79 -14.98
CA ARG A 103 2.47 7.08 -16.21
C ARG A 103 1.27 6.18 -15.96
N PHE A 104 0.11 6.55 -16.49
CA PHE A 104 -1.05 5.68 -16.53
C PHE A 104 -0.74 4.47 -17.41
N ILE A 105 -1.16 3.30 -16.98
CA ILE A 105 -1.05 2.03 -17.70
C ILE A 105 -2.46 1.49 -17.85
N GLY A 106 -2.90 1.25 -19.07
CA GLY A 106 -4.17 0.59 -19.36
C GLY A 106 -4.02 -0.36 -20.54
N ASP A 107 -5.12 -1.03 -20.90
CA ASP A 107 -5.13 -2.14 -21.87
C ASP A 107 -4.52 -1.79 -23.25
N GLU A 108 -4.67 -0.55 -23.71
CA GLU A 108 -4.28 -0.17 -25.09
C GLU A 108 -3.11 0.81 -25.16
N THR A 109 -2.99 1.75 -24.21
CA THR A 109 -1.91 2.75 -24.24
C THR A 109 -1.52 3.23 -22.86
N SER A 110 -0.21 3.39 -22.65
CA SER A 110 0.30 4.13 -21.50
C SER A 110 0.31 5.63 -21.79
N ARG A 111 -0.06 6.47 -20.83
CA ARG A 111 -0.09 7.93 -20.98
C ARG A 111 0.61 8.62 -19.82
N GLU A 112 1.32 9.71 -20.11
CA GLU A 112 1.84 10.58 -19.05
C GLU A 112 0.70 11.37 -18.41
N VAL A 113 0.77 11.53 -17.09
CA VAL A 113 -0.20 12.27 -16.28
C VAL A 113 0.54 13.22 -15.34
N ASN A 114 -0.10 14.35 -15.02
CA ASN A 114 0.49 15.36 -14.13
C ASN A 114 -0.35 15.61 -12.87
N ASN A 115 -1.51 14.97 -12.75
CA ASN A 115 -2.33 14.97 -11.55
C ASN A 115 -3.12 13.67 -11.42
N TRP A 116 -3.54 13.35 -10.21
CA TRP A 116 -4.25 12.11 -9.93
C TRP A 116 -5.65 12.04 -10.54
N SER A 117 -6.34 13.18 -10.67
CA SER A 117 -7.67 13.22 -11.30
C SER A 117 -7.64 12.73 -12.75
N GLN A 118 -6.57 13.01 -13.50
CA GLN A 118 -6.34 12.44 -14.85
C GLN A 118 -6.21 10.92 -14.81
N VAL A 119 -5.53 10.37 -13.80
CA VAL A 119 -5.40 8.91 -13.63
C VAL A 119 -6.78 8.27 -13.44
N LEU A 120 -7.61 8.85 -12.58
CA LEU A 120 -8.98 8.36 -12.34
C LEU A 120 -9.91 8.54 -13.54
N GLU A 121 -9.73 9.60 -14.33
CA GLU A 121 -10.46 9.80 -15.59
C GLU A 121 -10.07 8.75 -16.63
N LEU A 122 -8.77 8.51 -16.83
CA LEU A 122 -8.26 7.47 -17.73
C LEU A 122 -8.67 6.05 -17.29
N GLY A 123 -8.72 5.81 -15.97
CA GLY A 123 -9.27 4.57 -15.40
C GLY A 123 -10.74 4.37 -15.80
N ARG A 124 -11.56 5.42 -15.67
CA ARG A 124 -12.97 5.40 -16.09
C ARG A 124 -13.13 5.22 -17.60
N GLU A 125 -12.29 5.85 -18.42
CA GLU A 125 -12.24 5.63 -19.88
C GLU A 125 -11.94 4.16 -20.21
N SER A 126 -11.07 3.53 -19.41
CA SER A 126 -10.74 2.09 -19.48
C SER A 126 -11.82 1.18 -18.87
N LYS A 127 -13.00 1.73 -18.55
CA LYS A 127 -14.14 1.04 -17.93
C LYS A 127 -13.77 0.38 -16.60
N ILE A 128 -12.95 1.07 -15.81
CA ILE A 128 -12.57 0.67 -14.46
C ILE A 128 -12.97 1.80 -13.52
N ASN A 129 -13.76 1.46 -12.52
CA ASN A 129 -14.02 2.33 -11.39
C ASN A 129 -13.42 1.62 -10.16
N PRO A 130 -12.21 2.00 -9.73
CA PRO A 130 -11.52 1.28 -8.68
C PRO A 130 -12.26 1.44 -7.35
N ASP A 131 -12.63 0.31 -6.75
CA ASP A 131 -13.15 0.28 -5.38
C ASP A 131 -12.00 0.23 -4.36
N VAL A 132 -10.89 -0.40 -4.77
CA VAL A 132 -9.67 -0.57 -3.98
C VAL A 132 -8.45 -0.48 -4.88
N ILE A 133 -7.31 -0.13 -4.29
CA ILE A 133 -6.03 0.02 -4.99
C ILE A 133 -4.94 -0.74 -4.26
N ASP A 134 -4.08 -1.41 -5.03
CA ASP A 134 -2.86 -2.01 -4.49
C ASP A 134 -1.64 -1.19 -4.88
N ILE A 135 -0.63 -1.19 -4.03
CA ILE A 135 0.57 -0.36 -4.21
C ILE A 135 1.80 -1.19 -3.92
N ASP A 136 2.65 -1.32 -4.91
CA ASP A 136 4.00 -1.86 -4.78
C ASP A 136 5.03 -0.74 -4.90
N PHE A 137 6.12 -0.85 -4.14
CA PHE A 137 7.26 0.03 -4.28
C PHE A 137 8.44 -0.74 -4.85
N PHE A 138 9.05 -0.18 -5.88
CA PHE A 138 10.22 -0.73 -6.54
C PHE A 138 11.41 0.18 -6.24
N PRO A 139 12.47 -0.30 -5.58
CA PRO A 139 13.64 0.51 -5.27
C PRO A 139 14.49 0.78 -6.51
N LEU A 140 15.36 1.80 -6.42
CA LEU A 140 16.37 2.07 -7.44
C LEU A 140 17.17 0.80 -7.74
N THR A 141 17.15 0.38 -9.00
CA THR A 141 17.84 -0.82 -9.47
C THR A 141 18.75 -0.47 -10.64
N VAL A 142 19.99 -0.93 -10.57
CA VAL A 142 20.98 -0.84 -11.65
C VAL A 142 21.38 -2.25 -12.02
N LYS A 143 21.22 -2.61 -13.30
CA LYS A 143 21.54 -3.96 -13.78
C LYS A 143 22.34 -3.88 -15.08
N THR A 144 23.44 -4.62 -15.13
CA THR A 144 24.23 -4.77 -16.36
C THR A 144 23.69 -5.96 -17.14
N ASN A 145 23.47 -5.78 -18.44
CA ASN A 145 23.19 -6.85 -19.38
C ASN A 145 24.43 -7.10 -20.25
N GLU A 146 25.27 -8.03 -19.81
CA GLU A 146 26.52 -8.37 -20.50
C GLU A 146 26.29 -8.85 -21.93
N ALA A 147 25.20 -9.61 -22.17
CA ALA A 147 24.88 -10.15 -23.49
C ALA A 147 24.53 -9.07 -24.51
N GLN A 148 23.99 -7.94 -24.06
CA GLN A 148 23.61 -6.81 -24.89
C GLN A 148 24.57 -5.63 -24.77
N GLY A 149 25.64 -5.74 -23.97
CA GLY A 149 26.62 -4.68 -23.78
C GLY A 149 26.05 -3.39 -23.21
N ASN A 150 25.04 -3.46 -22.32
CA ASN A 150 24.37 -2.27 -21.79
C ASN A 150 24.14 -2.31 -20.27
N ILE A 151 23.85 -1.14 -19.70
CA ILE A 151 23.43 -0.97 -18.31
C ILE A 151 22.04 -0.37 -18.29
N GLY A 152 21.09 -1.04 -17.65
CA GLY A 152 19.77 -0.51 -17.34
C GLY A 152 19.75 0.13 -15.95
N VAL A 153 19.09 1.28 -15.84
CA VAL A 153 18.86 1.99 -14.58
C VAL A 153 17.36 2.28 -14.47
N GLU A 154 16.74 1.73 -13.43
CA GLU A 154 15.35 2.01 -13.04
C GLU A 154 15.37 2.78 -11.72
N PRO A 155 15.04 4.09 -11.73
CA PRO A 155 14.82 4.88 -10.52
C PRO A 155 13.74 4.25 -9.65
N ALA A 156 13.71 4.61 -8.37
CA ALA A 156 12.65 4.13 -7.49
C ALA A 156 11.27 4.59 -8.01
N TYR A 157 10.26 3.74 -7.91
CA TYR A 157 8.91 4.07 -8.33
C TYR A 157 7.84 3.35 -7.51
N TRP A 158 6.65 3.95 -7.47
CA TRP A 158 5.43 3.30 -6.98
C TRP A 158 4.65 2.76 -8.15
N HIS A 159 4.19 1.53 -8.05
CA HIS A 159 3.25 0.92 -8.97
C HIS A 159 1.90 0.78 -8.27
N ILE A 160 0.89 1.44 -8.81
CA ILE A 160 -0.46 1.43 -8.27
C ILE A 160 -1.32 0.64 -9.23
N GLU A 161 -2.04 -0.35 -8.72
CA GLU A 161 -2.95 -1.19 -9.49
C GLU A 161 -4.39 -1.00 -9.04
N PHE A 162 -5.30 -1.02 -10.00
CA PHE A 162 -6.72 -0.75 -9.78
C PHE A 162 -7.53 -2.04 -9.74
N PHE A 163 -8.43 -2.14 -8.77
CA PHE A 163 -9.28 -3.32 -8.58
C PHE A 163 -10.72 -2.92 -8.27
N GLN A 164 -11.64 -3.80 -8.65
CA GLN A 164 -13.07 -3.65 -8.38
C GLN A 164 -13.54 -4.77 -7.45
N LEU A 165 -14.57 -4.49 -6.66
CA LEU A 165 -15.21 -5.45 -5.78
C LEU A 165 -16.50 -5.95 -6.41
N GLU A 166 -16.68 -7.27 -6.40
CA GLU A 166 -17.91 -7.94 -6.81
C GLU A 166 -18.68 -8.40 -5.58
N ALA A 167 -19.96 -8.02 -5.48
CA ALA A 167 -20.84 -8.48 -4.42
C ALA A 167 -21.20 -9.95 -4.60
N THR A 168 -21.25 -10.69 -3.49
CA THR A 168 -21.59 -12.11 -3.42
C THR A 168 -22.61 -12.35 -2.31
N ASP A 169 -23.17 -13.56 -2.25
CA ASP A 169 -24.19 -13.93 -1.24
C ASP A 169 -23.74 -13.74 0.22
N GLY A 170 -22.42 -13.66 0.47
CA GLY A 170 -21.84 -13.55 1.81
C GLY A 170 -20.95 -12.32 2.05
N GLY A 171 -20.81 -11.41 1.09
CA GLY A 171 -19.88 -10.29 1.20
C GLY A 171 -19.37 -9.83 -0.17
N TYR A 172 -18.08 -9.55 -0.26
CA TYR A 172 -17.44 -9.02 -1.47
C TYR A 172 -16.17 -9.80 -1.79
N ASN A 173 -15.89 -9.99 -3.08
CA ASN A 173 -14.63 -10.52 -3.57
C ASN A 173 -13.97 -9.52 -4.52
N LEU A 174 -12.66 -9.64 -4.70
CA LEU A 174 -11.99 -8.97 -5.80
C LEU A 174 -12.49 -9.57 -7.12
N GLN A 175 -12.86 -8.70 -8.06
CA GLN A 175 -13.32 -9.12 -9.38
C GLN A 175 -12.18 -9.79 -10.15
N GLU A 176 -12.43 -11.00 -10.65
CA GLU A 176 -11.52 -11.77 -11.49
C GLU A 176 -12.18 -12.14 -12.84
N PRO A 177 -11.47 -12.10 -13.98
CA PRO A 177 -10.08 -11.69 -14.12
C PRO A 177 -9.91 -10.18 -13.94
N LYS A 178 -8.87 -9.80 -13.21
CA LYS A 178 -8.45 -8.40 -13.07
C LYS A 178 -8.07 -7.80 -14.43
N LYS A 179 -8.52 -6.58 -14.71
CA LYS A 179 -8.05 -5.79 -15.85
C LYS A 179 -6.68 -5.15 -15.55
N ALA A 180 -5.79 -5.13 -16.53
CA ALA A 180 -4.44 -4.59 -16.38
C ALA A 180 -4.47 -3.05 -16.45
N CYS A 181 -4.81 -2.40 -15.34
CA CYS A 181 -4.90 -0.95 -15.26
C CYS A 181 -4.30 -0.41 -13.97
N GLY A 182 -3.58 0.71 -14.08
CA GLY A 182 -2.86 1.28 -12.96
C GLY A 182 -2.09 2.55 -13.32
N CYS A 183 -1.16 2.90 -12.44
CA CYS A 183 -0.30 4.06 -12.59
C CYS A 183 1.09 3.75 -12.03
N GLN A 184 2.13 4.22 -12.71
CA GLN A 184 3.48 4.25 -12.17
C GLN A 184 3.91 5.69 -11.87
N ILE A 185 4.51 5.91 -10.71
CA ILE A 185 5.02 7.20 -10.27
C ILE A 185 6.53 7.05 -10.08
N TRP A 186 7.31 7.62 -10.99
CA TRP A 186 8.76 7.45 -11.03
C TRP A 186 9.49 8.63 -10.40
N THR A 187 10.48 8.36 -9.54
CA THR A 187 11.33 9.41 -8.94
C THR A 187 12.34 10.02 -9.93
N GLY A 188 12.48 9.43 -11.13
CA GLY A 188 13.34 9.89 -12.21
C GLY A 188 13.02 9.15 -13.52
N LYS A 189 13.76 9.45 -14.60
CA LYS A 189 13.54 8.77 -15.88
C LYS A 189 14.39 7.49 -15.97
N PRO A 190 13.79 6.31 -16.15
CA PRO A 190 14.53 5.07 -16.38
C PRO A 190 15.24 5.11 -17.74
N PHE A 191 16.44 4.54 -17.81
CA PHE A 191 17.26 4.59 -19.02
C PHE A 191 18.16 3.37 -19.18
N VAL A 192 18.55 3.12 -20.43
CA VAL A 192 19.59 2.17 -20.81
C VAL A 192 20.77 2.96 -21.35
N LYS A 193 21.98 2.60 -20.92
CA LYS A 193 23.22 3.12 -21.49
C LYS A 193 23.97 2.01 -22.20
N GLN A 194 24.28 2.21 -23.48
CA GLN A 194 25.15 1.33 -24.25
C GLN A 194 26.61 1.56 -23.84
N LEU A 195 27.37 0.49 -23.61
CA LEU A 195 28.74 0.59 -23.10
C LEU A 195 29.75 0.93 -24.19
N ASP A 196 29.48 0.53 -25.43
CA ASP A 196 30.34 0.71 -26.58
C ASP A 196 30.18 2.09 -27.24
N THR A 197 28.94 2.58 -27.35
CA THR A 197 28.63 3.88 -27.96
C THR A 197 28.46 5.01 -26.95
N GLU A 198 28.37 4.68 -25.65
CA GLU A 198 28.01 5.59 -24.56
C GLU A 198 26.63 6.26 -24.70
N GLU A 199 25.82 5.87 -25.69
CA GLU A 199 24.49 6.43 -25.91
C GLU A 199 23.52 6.01 -24.81
N ALA A 200 22.66 6.95 -24.39
CA ALA A 200 21.63 6.72 -23.39
C ALA A 200 20.23 6.89 -23.99
N MET A 201 19.34 5.93 -23.74
CA MET A 201 17.95 5.95 -24.18
C MET A 201 17.01 5.77 -22.99
N ILE A 202 15.99 6.62 -22.90
CA ILE A 202 14.95 6.50 -21.88
C ILE A 202 14.01 5.35 -22.27
N SER A 203 13.74 4.44 -21.34
CA SER A 203 12.82 3.32 -21.52
C SER A 203 12.15 2.99 -20.19
N TYR A 204 10.82 2.95 -20.17
CA TYR A 204 10.02 2.64 -18.98
C TYR A 204 9.67 1.15 -18.84
N ASP A 205 10.10 0.33 -19.80
CA ASP A 205 9.75 -1.09 -19.88
C ASP A 205 10.99 -1.97 -19.64
N LEU A 206 11.89 -1.55 -18.75
CA LEU A 206 13.13 -2.29 -18.47
C LEU A 206 12.87 -3.54 -17.62
N GLY A 207 11.94 -3.46 -16.67
CA GLY A 207 11.52 -4.59 -15.85
C GLY A 207 12.67 -5.23 -15.08
N ILE A 208 13.65 -4.43 -14.64
CA ILE A 208 14.85 -4.92 -13.94
C ILE A 208 14.67 -4.89 -12.43
N ALA A 209 13.88 -3.96 -11.90
CA ALA A 209 13.53 -3.83 -10.51
C ALA A 209 12.53 -4.93 -10.12
N GLN A 210 12.57 -5.29 -8.84
CA GLN A 210 11.61 -6.18 -8.21
C GLN A 210 10.89 -5.42 -7.09
N PRO A 211 9.64 -5.77 -6.75
CA PRO A 211 8.95 -5.16 -5.63
C PRO A 211 9.79 -5.31 -4.36
N SER A 212 9.81 -4.27 -3.53
CA SER A 212 10.47 -4.32 -2.23
C SER A 212 9.85 -5.41 -1.38
N ALA A 213 10.69 -6.20 -0.70
CA ALA A 213 10.21 -7.21 0.25
C ALA A 213 9.35 -6.61 1.38
N MET A 214 9.51 -5.31 1.66
CA MET A 214 8.68 -4.60 2.64
C MET A 214 7.24 -4.36 2.16
N THR A 215 7.03 -4.33 0.84
CA THR A 215 5.69 -4.26 0.24
C THR A 215 5.15 -5.64 -0.11
N SER A 216 5.98 -6.68 -0.13
CA SER A 216 5.53 -8.06 -0.33
C SER A 216 4.50 -8.44 0.74
N PRO A 217 3.30 -8.88 0.34
CA PRO A 217 2.29 -9.26 1.30
C PRO A 217 2.77 -10.43 2.16
N PRO A 218 2.53 -10.41 3.49
CA PRO A 218 3.02 -11.43 4.41
C PRO A 218 2.48 -12.85 4.13
N TRP A 219 1.46 -13.00 3.27
CA TRP A 219 0.94 -14.30 2.84
C TRP A 219 1.59 -14.88 1.57
N GLN A 220 2.40 -14.13 0.82
CA GLN A 220 3.09 -14.69 -0.35
C GLN A 220 4.08 -15.80 0.03
N THR A 221 4.67 -15.73 1.22
CA THR A 221 5.50 -16.80 1.80
C THR A 221 4.70 -18.05 2.18
N LEU A 222 3.41 -17.91 2.48
CA LEU A 222 2.52 -19.04 2.82
C LEU A 222 2.03 -19.80 1.59
N LEU A 223 1.98 -19.16 0.42
CA LEU A 223 1.56 -19.79 -0.84
C LEU A 223 2.71 -20.47 -1.60
N SER A 224 3.95 -20.13 -1.29
CA SER A 224 5.16 -20.71 -1.90
C SER A 224 5.72 -21.92 -1.12
N SER A 225 5.01 -22.37 -0.08
CA SER A 225 5.37 -23.51 0.77
C SER A 225 4.44 -24.74 0.59
N ASN A 226 3.63 -24.78 -0.47
CA ASN A 226 2.84 -25.95 -0.89
C ASN A 226 3.34 -26.54 -2.21
#